data_AF-A0A251YC41-F1
#
_entry.id   AF-A0A251YC41-F1
#
_cell.length_a   1.000
_cell.length_b   1.000
_cell.length_c   1.000
_cell.angle_alpha   90.00
_cell.angle_beta   90.00
_cell.angle_gamma   90.00
#
_symmetry.space_group_name_H-M   'P 1'
#
loop_
_entity.id
_entity.type
_entity.pdbx_description
1 polymer ?
#
loop_
_entity_poly.entity_id
_entity_poly.type
_entity_poly.pdbx_seq_one_letter_code
_entity_poly.pdbx_strand_id
1 'polypeptide(L)'
;MREASTADGTRIGGGGSSHAVLRGRLGGPARGIRTAEGWELAALDVGGVLVTCAGPGAADAVRCVDAGDEVVVQGLLRARRGGRPGDDAVELDASLLAVRRRREAHPRRRRARRPRIAA
;
A
#
# COMPACT_ATOMS: atom_id res chain seq x y z
N MET A 1 -15.14 8.44 -14.04
CA MET A 1 -14.12 8.10 -13.03
C MET A 1 -14.39 9.00 -11.84
N ARG A 2 -14.85 8.48 -10.70
CA ARG A 2 -15.03 9.28 -9.48
C ARG A 2 -13.82 9.04 -8.59
N GLU A 3 -13.07 10.09 -8.29
CA GLU A 3 -11.97 10.07 -7.34
C GLU A 3 -12.47 10.62 -6.01
N ALA A 4 -12.32 9.85 -4.94
CA ALA A 4 -12.49 10.34 -3.58
C ALA A 4 -11.12 10.57 -2.97
N SER A 5 -10.88 11.76 -2.41
CA SER A 5 -9.66 12.12 -1.68
C SER A 5 -9.98 12.24 -0.20
N THR A 6 -9.19 11.62 0.66
CA THR A 6 -9.23 11.85 2.12
C THR A 6 -8.28 12.97 2.53
N ALA A 7 -8.41 13.46 3.76
CA ALA A 7 -7.59 14.53 4.33
C ALA A 7 -6.08 14.19 4.35
N ASP A 8 -5.74 12.91 4.44
CA ASP A 8 -4.34 12.42 4.45
C ASP A 8 -3.72 12.28 3.04
N GLY A 9 -4.44 12.75 2.01
CA GLY A 9 -4.00 12.68 0.61
C GLY A 9 -4.16 11.29 -0.02
N THR A 10 -4.82 10.36 0.67
CA THR A 10 -5.18 9.06 0.10
C THR A 10 -6.27 9.24 -0.95
N ARG A 11 -6.07 8.63 -2.12
CA ARG A 11 -7.02 8.71 -3.25
C ARG A 11 -7.52 7.32 -3.59
N ILE A 12 -8.85 7.20 -3.69
CA ILE A 12 -9.55 6.00 -4.15
C ILE A 12 -10.22 6.33 -5.49
N GLY A 13 -9.79 5.65 -6.55
CA GLY A 13 -10.41 5.72 -7.87
C GLY A 13 -11.26 4.48 -8.13
N GLY A 14 -12.53 4.67 -8.51
CA GLY A 14 -13.44 3.58 -8.89
C GLY A 14 -14.31 3.92 -10.09
N GLY A 15 -14.52 2.95 -10.97
CA GLY A 15 -15.36 3.06 -12.16
C GLY A 15 -16.43 1.98 -12.18
N GLY A 16 -17.53 2.16 -11.44
CA GLY A 16 -18.73 1.30 -11.45
C GLY A 16 -18.56 -0.16 -11.00
N SER A 17 -17.35 -0.70 -11.02
CA SER A 17 -16.98 -2.02 -10.53
C SER A 17 -16.33 -1.94 -9.14
N SER A 18 -16.35 -3.05 -8.40
CA SER A 18 -15.67 -3.16 -7.10
C SER A 18 -14.14 -3.06 -7.21
N HIS A 19 -13.59 -2.89 -8.41
CA HIS A 19 -12.17 -2.63 -8.61
C HIS A 19 -11.83 -1.19 -8.22
N ALA A 20 -10.80 -1.06 -7.40
CA ALA A 20 -10.28 0.22 -6.97
C ALA A 20 -8.77 0.30 -7.12
N VAL A 21 -8.31 1.52 -7.36
CA VAL A 21 -6.92 1.90 -7.18
C VAL A 21 -6.83 2.82 -5.98
N LEU A 22 -5.99 2.44 -5.03
CA LEU A 22 -5.71 3.17 -3.80
C LEU A 22 -4.27 3.68 -3.86
N ARG A 23 -4.10 5.00 -3.74
CA ARG A 23 -2.77 5.61 -3.59
C ARG A 23 -2.73 6.35 -2.28
N GLY A 24 -1.71 6.09 -1.47
CA GLY A 24 -1.55 6.72 -0.16
C GLY A 24 -0.19 6.46 0.47
N ARG A 25 -0.07 6.78 1.76
CA ARG A 25 1.10 6.42 2.57
C ARG A 25 0.69 5.40 3.62
N LEU A 26 1.65 4.59 4.04
CA LEU A 26 1.45 3.65 5.12
C LEU A 26 1.39 4.34 6.48
N GLY A 27 0.34 4.05 7.25
CA GLY A 27 0.18 4.54 8.63
C GLY A 27 1.11 3.86 9.64
N GLY A 28 1.63 2.69 9.30
CA GLY A 28 2.53 1.89 10.13
C GLY A 28 3.29 0.83 9.31
N PRO A 29 4.16 0.04 9.94
CA PRO A 29 4.87 -1.04 9.25
C PRO A 29 3.88 -2.09 8.73
N ALA A 30 4.15 -2.61 7.54
CA ALA A 30 3.39 -3.72 6.99
C ALA A 30 3.60 -4.99 7.83
N ARG A 31 2.58 -5.85 7.90
CA ARG A 31 2.63 -7.11 8.65
C ARG A 31 2.57 -8.30 7.72
N GLY A 32 3.65 -9.07 7.67
CA GLY A 32 3.64 -10.40 7.06
C GLY A 32 3.13 -11.45 8.05
N ILE A 33 2.26 -12.34 7.58
CA ILE A 33 1.67 -13.43 8.35
C ILE A 33 1.86 -14.72 7.55
N ARG A 34 2.39 -15.75 8.20
CA ARG A 34 2.48 -17.11 7.66
C ARG A 34 1.70 -18.03 8.59
N THR A 35 0.77 -18.78 8.04
CA THR A 35 -0.05 -19.74 8.82
C THR A 35 0.63 -21.11 8.86
N ALA A 36 0.18 -21.98 9.78
CA ALA A 36 0.73 -23.33 9.94
C ALA A 36 0.47 -24.21 8.70
N GLU A 37 -0.61 -23.92 7.96
CA GLU A 37 -0.99 -24.61 6.73
C GLU A 37 -0.21 -24.10 5.51
N GLY A 38 0.73 -23.17 5.69
CA GLY A 38 1.59 -22.65 4.63
C GLY A 38 1.00 -21.46 3.85
N TRP A 39 -0.12 -20.89 4.29
CA TRP A 39 -0.65 -19.67 3.68
C TRP A 39 0.21 -18.47 4.04
N GLU A 40 0.42 -17.59 3.07
CA GLU A 40 1.11 -16.34 3.24
C GLU A 40 0.19 -15.16 2.92
N LEU A 41 0.21 -14.20 3.84
CA LEU A 41 -0.61 -13.01 3.83
C LEU A 41 0.26 -11.81 4.21
N ALA A 42 -0.06 -10.65 3.66
CA ALA A 42 0.43 -9.38 4.14
C ALA A 42 -0.74 -8.43 4.39
N ALA A 43 -0.65 -7.67 5.47
CA ALA A 43 -1.62 -6.65 5.85
C ALA A 43 -0.94 -5.29 5.97
N LEU A 44 -1.58 -4.26 5.39
CA LEU A 44 -1.10 -2.89 5.38
C LEU A 44 -2.24 -1.93 5.70
N ASP A 45 -1.95 -0.83 6.39
CA ASP A 45 -2.90 0.27 6.60
C ASP A 45 -2.49 1.46 5.74
N VAL A 46 -3.35 1.83 4.80
CA VAL A 46 -3.13 2.93 3.84
C VAL A 46 -4.21 3.98 4.04
N GLY A 47 -3.93 4.95 4.92
CA GLY A 47 -4.85 6.05 5.24
C GLY A 47 -6.21 5.57 5.77
N GLY A 48 -6.19 4.57 6.67
CA GLY A 48 -7.39 4.00 7.30
C GLY A 48 -8.05 2.87 6.51
N VAL A 49 -7.52 2.51 5.34
CA VAL A 49 -7.99 1.37 4.54
C VAL A 49 -7.08 0.17 4.80
N LEU A 50 -7.67 -0.92 5.29
CA LEU A 50 -6.95 -2.19 5.43
C LEU A 50 -6.77 -2.82 4.04
N VAL A 51 -5.52 -3.03 3.66
CA VAL A 51 -5.12 -3.70 2.43
C VAL A 51 -4.58 -5.07 2.77
N THR A 52 -5.08 -6.10 2.10
CA THR A 52 -4.59 -7.48 2.24
C THR A 52 -3.99 -7.96 0.93
N CYS A 53 -2.82 -8.57 0.99
CA CYS A 53 -2.20 -9.27 -0.14
C CYS A 53 -2.07 -10.75 0.24
N ALA A 54 -2.59 -11.65 -0.57
CA ALA A 54 -2.47 -13.08 -0.34
C ALA A 54 -1.64 -13.73 -1.45
N GLY A 55 -0.85 -14.75 -1.07
CA GLY A 55 -0.14 -15.58 -2.03
C GLY A 55 1.33 -15.81 -1.66
N PRO A 56 2.01 -16.69 -2.42
CA PRO A 56 3.39 -17.06 -2.15
C PRO A 56 4.32 -15.84 -2.11
N GLY A 57 5.12 -15.72 -1.06
CA GLY A 57 6.05 -14.62 -0.87
C GLY A 57 5.42 -13.33 -0.34
N ALA A 58 4.10 -13.27 -0.12
CA ALA A 58 3.42 -12.03 0.31
C ALA A 58 4.00 -11.52 1.64
N ALA A 59 4.20 -12.41 2.60
CA ALA A 59 4.75 -12.05 3.91
C ALA A 59 6.19 -11.52 3.81
N ASP A 60 7.00 -12.11 2.93
CA ASP A 60 8.39 -11.69 2.73
C ASP A 60 8.50 -10.40 1.89
N ALA A 61 7.61 -10.21 0.91
CA ALA A 61 7.60 -9.03 0.04
C ALA A 61 7.40 -7.70 0.79
N VAL A 62 6.70 -7.75 1.93
CA VAL A 62 6.41 -6.56 2.74
C VAL A 62 7.41 -6.29 3.86
N ARG A 63 8.46 -7.12 4.03
CA ARG A 63 9.43 -6.98 5.14
C ARG A 63 10.25 -5.70 5.09
N CYS A 64 10.35 -5.06 3.93
CA CYS A 64 11.10 -3.82 3.72
C CYS A 64 10.16 -2.65 3.38
N VAL A 65 8.93 -2.70 3.87
CA VAL A 65 7.88 -1.72 3.61
C VAL A 65 7.54 -1.03 4.93
N ASP A 66 7.97 0.22 5.04
CA ASP A 66 7.98 0.95 6.31
C ASP A 66 6.91 2.03 6.38
N ALA A 67 6.62 2.49 7.60
CA ALA A 67 5.70 3.59 7.82
C ALA A 67 6.11 4.84 7.02
N GLY A 68 5.14 5.48 6.36
CA GLY A 68 5.35 6.66 5.53
C GLY A 68 5.84 6.39 4.10
N ASP A 69 6.14 5.14 3.73
CA ASP A 69 6.35 4.75 2.33
C ASP A 69 5.09 5.04 1.51
N GLU A 70 5.30 5.51 0.27
CA GLU A 70 4.20 5.76 -0.65
C GLU A 70 3.85 4.46 -1.37
N VAL A 71 2.56 4.12 -1.38
CA VAL A 71 2.06 2.89 -1.99
C VAL A 71 0.97 3.19 -3.00
N VAL A 72 0.93 2.36 -4.04
CA VAL A 72 -0.18 2.25 -4.99
C VAL A 72 -0.64 0.82 -4.98
N VAL A 73 -1.92 0.62 -4.70
CA VAL A 73 -2.57 -0.69 -4.59
C VAL A 73 -3.68 -0.75 -5.62
N GLN A 74 -3.77 -1.86 -6.33
CA GLN A 74 -4.91 -2.18 -7.18
C GLN A 74 -5.54 -3.49 -6.71
N GLY A 75 -6.86 -3.49 -6.58
CA GLY A 75 -7.55 -4.65 -6.03
C GLY A 75 -9.06 -4.55 -6.08
N LEU A 76 -9.70 -5.42 -5.30
CA LEU A 76 -11.14 -5.47 -5.11
C LEU A 76 -11.50 -4.90 -3.73
N LEU A 77 -12.37 -3.90 -3.69
CA LEU A 77 -12.96 -3.42 -2.45
C LEU A 77 -13.98 -4.45 -1.97
N ARG A 78 -13.86 -4.83 -0.69
CA ARG A 78 -14.80 -5.68 0.01
C ARG A 78 -15.31 -4.96 1.24
N ALA A 79 -16.62 -4.98 1.42
CA ALA A 79 -17.22 -4.60 2.69
C ALA A 79 -17.07 -5.76 3.67
N ARG A 80 -16.47 -5.52 4.82
CA ARG A 80 -16.47 -6.44 5.96
C ARG A 80 -17.46 -5.92 6.98
N ARG A 81 -18.49 -6.72 7.27
CA ARG A 81 -19.40 -6.42 8.38
C ARG A 81 -18.81 -6.88 9.69
N GLY A 82 -18.74 -5.98 10.64
CA GLY A 82 -18.34 -6.31 11.99
C GLY A 82 -19.51 -6.91 12.78
N GLY A 83 -19.19 -7.64 13.85
CA GLY A 83 -20.22 -8.20 14.74
C GLY A 83 -20.91 -7.14 15.62
N ARG A 84 -20.39 -5.91 15.67
CA ARG A 84 -20.90 -4.80 16.49
C ARG A 84 -21.05 -3.52 15.65
N PRO A 85 -21.93 -2.59 16.06
CA PRO A 85 -22.00 -1.27 15.44
C PRO A 85 -20.64 -0.56 15.50
N GLY A 86 -20.16 -0.10 14.35
CA GLY A 86 -18.86 0.57 14.23
C GLY A 86 -17.69 -0.34 13.84
N ASP A 87 -17.87 -1.67 13.83
CA ASP A 87 -16.83 -2.62 13.42
C ASP A 87 -16.84 -2.90 11.90
N ASP A 88 -17.79 -2.30 11.18
CA ASP A 88 -17.87 -2.35 9.72
C ASP A 88 -16.66 -1.66 9.12
N ALA A 89 -16.00 -2.36 8.20
CA ALA A 89 -14.77 -1.91 7.57
C ALA A 89 -14.85 -2.11 6.06
N VAL A 90 -14.04 -1.34 5.34
CA VAL A 90 -13.76 -1.57 3.93
C VAL A 90 -12.35 -2.09 3.82
N GLU A 91 -12.21 -3.27 3.22
CA GLU A 91 -10.93 -3.93 2.95
C GLU A 91 -10.65 -3.87 1.45
N LEU A 92 -9.37 -3.77 1.09
CA LEU A 92 -8.91 -3.87 -0.29
C LEU A 92 -8.09 -5.14 -0.46
N ASP A 93 -8.66 -6.12 -1.16
CA ASP A 93 -8.01 -7.37 -1.56
C ASP A 93 -7.11 -7.08 -2.76
N ALA A 94 -5.80 -6.96 -2.51
CA ALA A 94 -4.83 -6.45 -3.45
C ALA A 94 -4.41 -7.52 -4.45
N SER A 95 -4.67 -7.24 -5.72
CA SER A 95 -4.09 -7.97 -6.86
C SER A 95 -2.69 -7.46 -7.23
N LEU A 96 -2.38 -6.21 -6.87
CA LEU A 96 -1.09 -5.57 -7.14
C LEU A 96 -0.78 -4.55 -6.04
N LEU A 97 0.47 -4.56 -5.58
CA LEU A 97 1.04 -3.61 -4.64
C LEU A 97 2.35 -3.07 -5.20
N ALA A 98 2.41 -1.77 -5.45
CA ALA A 98 3.62 -1.06 -5.83
C ALA A 98 4.05 -0.13 -4.69
N VAL A 99 5.32 -0.23 -4.28
CA VAL A 99 5.86 0.57 -3.18
C VAL A 99 6.95 1.49 -3.72
N ARG A 100 6.74 2.79 -3.54
CA ARG A 100 7.77 3.80 -3.72
C ARG A 100 8.37 4.11 -2.36
N ARG A 101 9.49 3.47 -2.09
CA ARG A 101 10.25 3.71 -0.86
C ARG A 101 10.67 5.17 -0.78
N ARG A 102 10.59 5.76 0.41
CA ARG A 102 11.42 6.93 0.67
C ARG A 102 12.86 6.47 0.47
N ARG A 103 13.56 7.03 -0.51
CA ARG A 103 15.01 7.06 -0.44
C ARG A 103 15.30 7.84 0.84
N GLU A 104 15.62 7.15 1.92
CA GLU A 104 16.40 7.76 2.98
C GLU A 104 17.52 8.51 2.28
N ALA A 105 17.67 9.79 2.64
CA ALA A 105 18.71 10.63 2.09
C ALA A 105 20.04 9.88 2.26
N HIS A 106 20.48 9.24 1.19
CA HIS A 106 21.73 8.51 1.13
C HIS A 106 22.79 9.42 1.75
N PRO A 107 23.57 8.98 2.76
CA PRO A 107 24.55 9.83 3.41
C PRO A 107 25.45 10.39 2.32
N ARG A 108 25.28 11.70 2.08
CA ARG A 108 25.87 12.52 1.00
C ARG A 108 26.80 11.73 0.07
N ARG A 109 26.25 11.13 -1.00
CA ARG A 109 27.09 10.92 -2.19
C ARG A 109 27.56 12.29 -2.61
N ARG A 110 28.88 12.53 -2.55
CA ARG A 110 29.56 13.72 -3.10
C ARG A 110 28.85 14.09 -4.40
N ARG A 111 28.38 15.35 -4.51
CA ARG A 111 27.81 15.92 -5.73
C ARG A 111 28.57 15.36 -6.93
N ALA A 112 27.94 14.46 -7.68
CA ALA A 112 28.45 14.09 -8.98
C ALA A 112 28.50 15.40 -9.77
N ARG A 113 29.70 15.78 -10.24
CA ARG A 113 29.87 16.95 -11.11
C ARG A 113 28.88 16.80 -12.25
N ARG A 114 28.05 17.83 -12.48
CA ARG A 114 27.15 17.90 -13.65
C ARG A 114 27.96 17.53 -14.90
N PRO A 115 27.51 16.59 -15.74
CA PRO A 115 28.06 16.46 -17.07
C PRO A 115 27.79 17.78 -17.80
N ARG A 116 28.87 18.45 -18.23
CA ARG A 116 28.76 19.56 -19.17
C ARG A 116 28.49 18.92 -20.52
N ILE A 117 27.30 19.14 -21.06
CA ILE A 117 27.05 18.89 -22.47
C ILE A 117 27.89 19.93 -23.21
N ALA A 118 28.82 19.48 -24.04
CA ALA A 118 29.61 20.35 -24.91
C ALA A 118 28.65 20.99 -25.93
N ALA A 119 28.81 22.30 -26.14
CA ALA A 119 28.11 23.06 -27.17
C ALA A 119 28.66 22.72 -28.56
#